data_AF-A0A550GQ93-F1
#
_entry.id   AF-A0A550GQ93-F1
#
_cell.length_a   1.000
_cell.length_b   1.000
_cell.length_c   1.000
_cell.angle_alpha   90.00
_cell.angle_beta   90.00
_cell.angle_gamma   90.00
#
_symmetry.space_group_name_H-M   'P 1'
#
loop_
_entity.id
_entity.type
_entity.pdbx_description
1 polymer ?
#
loop_
_entity_poly.entity_id
_entity_poly.type
_entity_poly.pdbx_seq_one_letter_code
_entity_poly.pdbx_strand_id
1 'polypeptide(L)'
;MGLDWKQWSRKDIIYGIVAPVLVVLLIVGVSQLSRLFGGGFEGLSGAVFGITMELGELLLIAAVPLTLGLVWNQWAGGASGFLMGSIYALYWADSYHSPMGGNFTGSGTVLLAYILSAMLIGYMAGALNKRSESFRRMLIAGVTAATIGGILLFAIFQLSAANVITGIDGLVLTVLSRTACGLIIPVIAKVFIWYGVAQHKN
;
A
#
# COMPACT_ATOMS: atom_id res chain seq x y z
N MET A 1 18.93 18.40 21.42
CA MET A 1 17.96 19.49 21.19
C MET A 1 16.58 18.95 21.56
N GLY A 2 15.99 19.43 22.65
CA GLY A 2 14.72 18.90 23.17
C GLY A 2 13.54 19.40 22.33
N LEU A 3 12.77 18.49 21.74
CA LEU A 3 11.51 18.79 21.09
C LEU A 3 10.47 19.06 22.17
N ASP A 4 10.19 20.35 22.42
CA ASP A 4 9.11 20.79 23.31
C ASP A 4 7.77 20.66 22.57
N TRP A 5 6.80 19.99 23.18
CA TRP A 5 5.48 19.66 22.62
C TRP A 5 4.64 20.87 22.20
N LYS A 6 5.06 22.08 22.56
CA LYS A 6 4.44 23.36 22.16
C LYS A 6 4.96 23.93 20.83
N GLN A 7 5.96 23.32 20.19
CA GLN A 7 6.59 23.84 18.96
C GLN A 7 5.95 23.32 17.66
N TRP A 8 4.62 23.24 17.60
CA TRP A 8 3.94 22.80 16.37
C TRP A 8 3.87 23.97 15.38
N SER A 9 4.57 23.86 14.25
CA SER A 9 4.43 24.84 13.17
C SER A 9 3.17 24.55 12.36
N ARG A 10 2.59 25.58 11.72
CA ARG A 10 1.46 25.39 10.78
C ARG A 10 1.78 24.39 9.67
N LYS A 11 3.05 24.25 9.29
CA LYS A 11 3.50 23.26 8.30
C LYS A 11 3.38 21.84 8.86
N ASP A 12 3.63 21.62 10.14
CA ASP A 12 3.52 20.30 10.77
C ASP A 12 2.06 19.83 10.83
N ILE A 13 1.12 20.75 11.07
CA ILE A 13 -0.32 20.45 11.01
C ILE A 13 -0.74 20.11 9.57
N ILE A 14 -0.28 20.88 8.59
CA ILE A 14 -0.65 20.67 7.19
C ILE A 14 -0.07 19.34 6.66
N TYR A 15 1.20 19.06 6.89
CA TYR A 15 1.85 17.85 6.37
C TYR A 15 1.63 16.61 7.24
N GLY A 16 1.45 16.77 8.56
CA GLY A 16 1.24 15.66 9.50
C GLY A 16 -0.21 15.25 9.68
N ILE A 17 -1.17 16.14 9.44
CA ILE A 17 -2.60 15.86 9.64
C ILE A 17 -3.39 16.11 8.36
N VAL A 18 -3.33 17.32 7.79
CA VAL A 18 -4.21 17.68 6.66
C VAL A 18 -3.89 16.87 5.40
N ALA A 19 -2.63 16.68 5.05
CA ALA A 19 -2.23 15.91 3.88
C ALA A 19 -2.59 14.41 4.00
N PRO A 20 -2.30 13.71 5.11
CA PRO A 20 -2.79 12.35 5.33
C PRO A 20 -4.31 12.25 5.30
N VAL A 21 -5.03 13.20 5.93
CA VAL A 21 -6.50 13.23 5.92
C VAL A 21 -7.04 13.44 4.51
N LEU A 22 -6.46 14.33 3.71
CA LEU A 22 -6.85 14.53 2.31
C LEU A 22 -6.58 13.29 1.46
N VAL A 23 -5.47 12.58 1.68
CA VAL A 23 -5.20 11.32 0.98
C VAL A 23 -6.20 10.26 1.39
N VAL A 24 -6.54 10.14 2.68
CA VAL A 24 -7.60 9.24 3.15
C VAL A 24 -8.94 9.62 2.51
N LEU A 25 -9.30 10.90 2.48
CA LEU A 25 -10.53 11.37 1.82
C LEU A 25 -10.53 11.10 0.33
N LEU A 26 -9.38 11.15 -0.34
CA LEU A 26 -9.23 10.82 -1.74
C LEU A 26 -9.39 9.31 -1.98
N ILE A 27 -8.77 8.47 -1.13
CA ILE A 27 -8.97 7.01 -1.13
C ILE A 27 -10.45 6.68 -0.88
N VAL A 28 -11.11 7.37 0.06
CA VAL A 28 -12.54 7.23 0.33
C VAL A 28 -13.36 7.67 -0.88
N GLY A 29 -13.08 8.83 -1.46
CA GLY A 29 -13.79 9.29 -2.67
C GLY A 29 -13.68 8.31 -3.83
N VAL A 30 -12.49 7.74 -4.04
CA VAL A 30 -12.22 6.74 -5.08
C VAL A 30 -12.84 5.37 -4.75
N SER A 31 -12.85 4.95 -3.48
CA SER A 31 -13.51 3.69 -3.08
C SER A 31 -15.03 3.76 -3.12
N GLN A 32 -15.60 4.96 -3.10
CA GLN A 32 -17.03 5.21 -3.28
C GLN A 32 -17.43 5.47 -4.74
N LEU A 33 -16.47 5.54 -5.69
CA LEU A 33 -16.79 5.79 -7.11
C LEU A 33 -17.72 4.70 -7.68
N SER A 34 -17.52 3.45 -7.27
CA SER A 34 -18.38 2.31 -7.62
C SER A 34 -19.82 2.44 -7.10
N ARG A 35 -20.07 3.26 -6.07
CA ARG A 35 -21.43 3.58 -5.60
C ARG A 35 -22.10 4.69 -6.41
N LEU A 36 -21.34 5.61 -7.00
CA LEU A 36 -21.85 6.61 -7.94
C LEU A 36 -22.24 6.00 -9.30
N PHE A 37 -21.64 4.85 -9.65
CA PHE A 37 -21.86 4.15 -10.92
C PHE A 37 -22.52 2.76 -10.80
N GLY A 38 -23.07 2.40 -9.64
CA GLY A 38 -24.01 1.26 -9.49
C GLY A 38 -23.39 -0.10 -9.19
N GLY A 39 -22.71 -0.26 -8.04
CA GLY A 39 -22.35 -1.56 -7.46
C GLY A 39 -22.55 -1.57 -5.94
N GLY A 40 -23.37 -2.51 -5.45
CA GLY A 40 -23.94 -2.49 -4.09
C GLY A 40 -23.01 -2.84 -2.93
N PHE A 41 -23.28 -2.19 -1.80
CA PHE A 41 -23.34 -2.66 -0.40
C PHE A 41 -24.00 -1.50 0.35
N GLU A 42 -25.30 -1.62 0.67
CA GLU A 42 -26.13 -0.52 1.15
C GLU A 42 -25.65 0.02 2.50
N GLY A 43 -25.52 1.36 2.59
CA GLY A 43 -25.32 2.08 3.86
C GLY A 43 -23.88 2.43 4.26
N LEU A 44 -23.78 3.04 5.44
CA LEU A 44 -22.55 3.53 6.08
C LEU A 44 -21.61 2.37 6.49
N SER A 45 -22.18 1.20 6.81
CA SER A 45 -21.46 -0.03 7.17
C SER A 45 -20.65 -0.62 6.01
N GLY A 46 -21.20 -0.63 4.79
CA GLY A 46 -20.48 -1.10 3.60
C GLY A 46 -19.30 -0.20 3.21
N ALA A 47 -19.39 1.12 3.47
CA ALA A 47 -18.30 2.05 3.22
C ALA A 47 -17.16 1.81 4.20
N VAL A 48 -17.50 1.72 5.49
CA VAL A 48 -16.52 1.45 6.54
C VAL A 48 -15.82 0.13 6.27
N PHE A 49 -16.56 -0.94 5.95
CA PHE A 49 -15.99 -2.24 5.61
C PHE A 49 -15.03 -2.15 4.41
N GLY A 50 -15.45 -1.54 3.30
CA GLY A 50 -14.61 -1.36 2.12
C GLY A 50 -13.34 -0.55 2.40
N ILE A 51 -13.44 0.52 3.19
CA ILE A 51 -12.29 1.35 3.59
C ILE A 51 -11.33 0.56 4.48
N THR A 52 -11.86 -0.17 5.47
CA THR A 52 -11.03 -0.97 6.38
C THR A 52 -10.28 -2.07 5.62
N MET A 53 -10.94 -2.71 4.64
CA MET A 53 -10.33 -3.72 3.79
C MET A 53 -9.24 -3.14 2.89
N GLU A 54 -9.49 -2.01 2.22
CA GLU A 54 -8.50 -1.34 1.36
C GLU A 54 -7.29 -0.85 2.17
N LEU A 55 -7.53 -0.26 3.36
CA LEU A 55 -6.44 0.16 4.25
C LEU A 55 -5.63 -1.03 4.75
N GLY A 56 -6.29 -2.16 5.07
CA GLY A 56 -5.62 -3.40 5.44
C GLY A 56 -4.74 -3.93 4.32
N GLU A 57 -5.25 -3.95 3.09
CA GLU A 57 -4.50 -4.31 1.89
C GLU A 57 -3.25 -3.44 1.71
N LEU A 58 -3.45 -2.11 1.70
CA LEU A 58 -2.38 -1.15 1.51
C LEU A 58 -1.34 -1.23 2.62
N LEU A 59 -1.76 -1.47 3.86
CA LEU A 59 -0.85 -1.61 4.99
C LEU A 59 0.09 -2.82 4.79
N LEU A 60 -0.48 -3.98 4.51
CA LEU A 60 0.28 -5.23 4.44
C LEU A 60 1.10 -5.32 3.14
N ILE A 61 0.53 -4.96 2.00
CA ILE A 61 1.15 -5.18 0.68
C ILE A 61 2.02 -4.01 0.24
N ALA A 62 1.72 -2.78 0.65
CA ALA A 62 2.49 -1.60 0.25
C ALA A 62 3.26 -0.98 1.42
N ALA A 63 2.59 -0.61 2.51
CA ALA A 63 3.18 0.23 3.55
C ALA A 63 4.35 -0.46 4.30
N VAL A 64 4.14 -1.67 4.80
CA VAL A 64 5.17 -2.42 5.55
C VAL A 64 6.38 -2.72 4.65
N PRO A 65 6.20 -3.30 3.44
CA PRO A 65 7.34 -3.57 2.54
C PRO A 65 8.08 -2.31 2.10
N LEU A 66 7.36 -1.22 1.78
CA LEU A 66 7.96 0.08 1.47
C LEU A 66 8.80 0.61 2.62
N THR A 67 8.27 0.58 3.84
CA THR A 67 8.95 1.12 5.02
C THR A 67 10.26 0.36 5.26
N LEU A 68 10.20 -0.98 5.25
CA LEU A 68 11.38 -1.82 5.47
C LEU A 68 12.38 -1.73 4.31
N GLY A 69 11.90 -1.59 3.08
CA GLY A 69 12.74 -1.32 1.90
C GLY A 69 13.50 0.00 2.03
N LEU A 70 12.80 1.09 2.36
CA LEU A 70 13.36 2.43 2.46
C LEU A 70 14.32 2.59 3.66
N VAL A 71 13.98 2.01 4.81
CA VAL A 71 14.73 2.17 6.08
C VAL A 71 15.92 1.21 6.16
N TRP A 72 15.76 -0.06 5.75
CA TRP A 72 16.82 -1.08 5.88
C TRP A 72 17.54 -1.36 4.57
N ASN A 73 16.89 -2.07 3.64
CA ASN A 73 17.44 -2.43 2.32
C ASN A 73 16.43 -3.23 1.48
N GLN A 74 16.80 -3.51 0.23
CA GLN A 74 16.02 -4.28 -0.73
C GLN A 74 15.66 -5.70 -0.26
N TRP A 75 16.50 -6.35 0.54
CA TRP A 75 16.23 -7.69 1.06
C TRP A 75 15.22 -7.66 2.20
N ALA A 76 15.34 -6.69 3.12
CA ALA A 76 14.36 -6.48 4.19
C ALA A 76 12.99 -6.10 3.60
N GLY A 77 12.95 -5.21 2.62
CA GLY A 77 11.73 -4.85 1.89
C GLY A 77 11.13 -6.04 1.13
N GLY A 78 11.94 -6.80 0.39
CA GLY A 78 11.48 -7.97 -0.37
C GLY A 78 10.97 -9.11 0.53
N ALA A 79 11.69 -9.43 1.61
CA ALA A 79 11.31 -10.48 2.55
C ALA A 79 10.04 -10.13 3.33
N SER A 80 9.90 -8.87 3.76
CA SER A 80 8.65 -8.41 4.37
C SER A 80 7.50 -8.39 3.37
N GLY A 81 7.74 -7.98 2.13
CA GLY A 81 6.77 -8.11 1.04
C GLY A 81 6.29 -9.54 0.86
N PHE A 82 7.19 -10.51 0.87
CA PHE A 82 6.82 -11.93 0.79
C PHE A 82 5.95 -12.36 1.97
N LEU A 83 6.36 -12.06 3.21
CA LEU A 83 5.62 -12.46 4.41
C LEU A 83 4.23 -11.80 4.47
N MET A 84 4.17 -10.48 4.32
CA MET A 84 2.92 -9.73 4.42
C MET A 84 1.99 -10.04 3.26
N GLY A 85 2.52 -10.17 2.04
CA GLY A 85 1.77 -10.60 0.87
C GLY A 85 1.23 -12.03 1.02
N SER A 86 1.99 -12.95 1.64
CA SER A 86 1.54 -14.31 1.90
C SER A 86 0.42 -14.36 2.93
N ILE A 87 0.51 -13.56 4.01
CA ILE A 87 -0.56 -13.46 5.02
C ILE A 87 -1.85 -12.93 4.38
N TYR A 88 -1.74 -11.87 3.55
CA TYR A 88 -2.91 -11.33 2.87
C TYR A 88 -3.49 -12.29 1.83
N ALA A 89 -2.62 -13.01 1.09
CA ALA A 89 -3.06 -14.05 0.17
C ALA A 89 -3.77 -15.19 0.92
N LEU A 90 -3.29 -15.62 2.09
CA LEU A 90 -3.96 -16.64 2.90
C LEU A 90 -5.36 -16.19 3.37
N TYR A 91 -5.49 -14.93 3.80
CA TYR A 91 -6.79 -14.35 4.15
C TYR A 91 -7.80 -14.42 3.00
N TRP A 92 -7.36 -14.08 1.78
CA TRP A 92 -8.22 -14.18 0.59
C TRP A 92 -8.43 -15.62 0.13
N ALA A 93 -7.44 -16.51 0.31
CA ALA A 93 -7.57 -17.92 -0.02
C ALA A 93 -8.67 -18.59 0.80
N ASP A 94 -8.80 -18.24 2.09
CA ASP A 94 -9.91 -18.70 2.93
C ASP A 94 -11.26 -18.17 2.43
N SER A 95 -11.31 -16.88 2.07
CA SER A 95 -12.52 -16.24 1.52
C SER A 95 -12.99 -16.91 0.22
N TYR A 96 -12.05 -17.30 -0.67
CA TYR A 96 -12.34 -17.99 -1.93
C TYR A 96 -12.71 -19.48 -1.78
N HIS A 97 -12.41 -20.10 -0.63
CA HIS A 97 -12.75 -21.50 -0.34
C HIS A 97 -13.90 -21.63 0.67
N SER A 98 -14.43 -20.53 1.22
CA SER A 98 -15.44 -20.61 2.26
C SER A 98 -16.78 -21.17 1.71
N PRO A 99 -17.50 -22.00 2.49
CA PRO A 99 -18.81 -22.54 2.10
C PRO A 99 -19.88 -21.47 1.82
N MET A 100 -19.68 -20.23 2.29
CA MET A 100 -20.58 -19.09 2.08
C MET A 100 -20.15 -18.18 0.91
N GLY A 101 -18.88 -18.25 0.47
CA GLY A 101 -18.33 -17.41 -0.59
C GLY A 101 -18.42 -18.02 -1.99
N GLY A 102 -18.61 -19.33 -2.10
CA GLY A 102 -18.58 -20.06 -3.37
C GLY A 102 -17.16 -20.46 -3.78
N ASN A 103 -17.04 -21.59 -4.48
CA ASN A 103 -15.74 -22.17 -4.84
C ASN A 103 -15.19 -21.48 -6.10
N PHE A 104 -14.41 -20.40 -5.94
CA PHE A 104 -13.86 -19.63 -7.07
C PHE A 104 -12.63 -20.32 -7.66
N THR A 105 -12.85 -21.13 -8.71
CA THR A 105 -11.76 -21.70 -9.52
C THR A 105 -11.00 -20.61 -10.27
N GLY A 106 -9.67 -20.59 -10.15
CA GLY A 106 -8.79 -19.62 -10.84
C GLY A 106 -8.27 -18.45 -9.98
N SER A 107 -8.55 -18.45 -8.68
CA SER A 107 -8.07 -17.45 -7.71
C SER A 107 -6.55 -17.49 -7.46
N GLY A 108 -5.88 -18.59 -7.79
CA GLY A 108 -4.42 -18.76 -7.57
C GLY A 108 -3.57 -17.64 -8.18
N THR A 109 -3.96 -17.13 -9.35
CA THR A 109 -3.26 -16.02 -10.02
C THR A 109 -3.39 -14.71 -9.24
N VAL A 110 -4.56 -14.44 -8.63
CA VAL A 110 -4.79 -13.26 -7.76
C VAL A 110 -3.98 -13.38 -6.47
N LEU A 111 -3.98 -14.56 -5.86
CA LEU A 111 -3.22 -14.82 -4.64
C LEU A 111 -1.71 -14.60 -4.86
N LEU A 112 -1.19 -15.09 -5.99
CA LEU A 112 0.19 -14.87 -6.37
C LEU A 112 0.50 -13.38 -6.65
N ALA A 113 -0.46 -12.65 -7.23
CA ALA A 113 -0.32 -11.22 -7.51
C ALA A 113 -0.05 -10.41 -6.23
N TYR A 114 -0.77 -10.72 -5.14
CA TYR A 114 -0.57 -10.07 -3.84
C TYR A 114 0.84 -10.29 -3.28
N ILE A 115 1.36 -11.51 -3.40
CA ILE A 115 2.70 -11.88 -2.94
C ILE A 115 3.76 -11.16 -3.79
N LEU A 116 3.69 -11.31 -5.11
CA LEU A 116 4.69 -10.77 -6.03
C LEU A 116 4.72 -9.24 -6.04
N SER A 117 3.55 -8.59 -5.99
CA SER A 117 3.45 -7.13 -5.90
C SER A 117 4.10 -6.62 -4.61
N ALA A 118 3.76 -7.19 -3.45
CA ALA A 118 4.34 -6.78 -2.17
C ALA A 118 5.87 -6.93 -2.13
N MET A 119 6.38 -8.07 -2.61
CA MET A 119 7.82 -8.33 -2.72
C MET A 119 8.52 -7.30 -3.60
N LEU A 120 7.95 -7.05 -4.78
CA LEU A 120 8.52 -6.12 -5.75
C LEU A 120 8.57 -4.70 -5.19
N ILE A 121 7.48 -4.24 -4.57
CA ILE A 121 7.38 -2.92 -3.96
C ILE A 121 8.51 -2.73 -2.93
N GLY A 122 8.65 -3.66 -1.98
CA GLY A 122 9.65 -3.55 -0.93
C GLY A 122 11.09 -3.65 -1.47
N TYR A 123 11.34 -4.58 -2.40
CA TYR A 123 12.65 -4.74 -3.03
C TYR A 123 13.07 -3.50 -3.81
N MET A 124 12.18 -2.99 -4.68
CA MET A 124 12.46 -1.80 -5.49
C MET A 124 12.69 -0.57 -4.65
N ALA A 125 11.90 -0.37 -3.58
CA ALA A 125 12.08 0.76 -2.69
C ALA A 125 13.49 0.79 -2.07
N GLY A 126 13.98 -0.37 -1.60
CA GLY A 126 15.32 -0.48 -1.06
C GLY A 126 16.43 -0.36 -2.11
N ALA A 127 16.24 -0.97 -3.28
CA ALA A 127 17.23 -0.95 -4.37
C ALA A 127 17.40 0.46 -4.95
N LEU A 128 16.31 1.22 -5.10
CA LEU A 128 16.33 2.59 -5.57
C LEU A 128 16.85 3.57 -4.52
N ASN A 129 16.47 3.37 -3.25
CA ASN A 129 16.93 4.24 -2.17
C ASN A 129 18.43 4.07 -1.88
N LYS A 130 19.00 2.85 -2.06
CA LYS A 130 20.40 2.50 -1.72
C LYS A 130 20.83 3.02 -0.35
N ARG A 131 19.96 2.91 0.65
CA ARG A 131 20.15 3.40 2.02
C ARG A 131 20.46 4.91 2.12
N SER A 132 19.94 5.69 1.19
CA SER A 132 20.08 7.15 1.27
C SER A 132 19.10 7.71 2.30
N GLU A 133 19.58 8.63 3.12
CA GLU A 133 18.74 9.38 4.07
C GLU A 133 18.10 10.62 3.43
N SER A 134 18.39 10.92 2.17
CA SER A 134 17.79 12.06 1.48
C SER A 134 16.29 11.83 1.29
N PHE A 135 15.47 12.68 1.90
CA PHE A 135 14.01 12.59 1.79
C PHE A 135 13.54 12.61 0.33
N ARG A 136 14.17 13.44 -0.51
CA ARG A 136 13.88 13.52 -1.95
C ARG A 136 14.07 12.16 -2.63
N ARG A 137 15.13 11.43 -2.27
CA ARG A 137 15.41 10.11 -2.87
C ARG A 137 14.47 9.04 -2.34
N MET A 138 14.15 9.08 -1.04
CA MET A 138 13.16 8.19 -0.46
C MET A 138 11.78 8.37 -1.10
N LEU A 139 11.39 9.63 -1.37
CA LEU A 139 10.13 9.95 -2.03
C LEU A 139 10.09 9.40 -3.46
N ILE A 140 11.13 9.63 -4.26
CA ILE A 140 11.20 9.09 -5.64
C ILE A 140 11.21 7.56 -5.62
N ALA A 141 11.96 6.94 -4.71
CA ALA A 141 12.03 5.48 -4.57
C ALA A 141 10.68 4.89 -4.16
N GLY A 142 10.01 5.48 -3.16
CA GLY A 142 8.71 5.04 -2.66
C GLY A 142 7.61 5.16 -3.71
N VAL A 143 7.49 6.32 -4.37
CA VAL A 143 6.51 6.55 -5.44
C VAL A 143 6.74 5.60 -6.61
N THR A 144 7.98 5.48 -7.09
CA THR A 144 8.29 4.60 -8.23
C THR A 144 7.99 3.14 -7.92
N ALA A 145 8.44 2.66 -6.75
CA ALA A 145 8.22 1.28 -6.33
C ALA A 145 6.74 0.95 -6.15
N ALA A 146 5.99 1.81 -5.46
CA ALA A 146 4.56 1.60 -5.22
C ALA A 146 3.72 1.66 -6.51
N THR A 147 4.06 2.58 -7.42
CA THR A 147 3.38 2.70 -8.72
C THR A 147 3.61 1.46 -9.58
N ILE A 148 4.86 1.01 -9.70
CA ILE A 148 5.18 -0.20 -10.49
C ILE A 148 4.55 -1.44 -9.87
N GLY A 149 4.56 -1.57 -8.55
CA GLY A 149 3.87 -2.66 -7.84
C GLY A 149 2.36 -2.65 -8.05
N GLY A 150 1.73 -1.47 -8.08
CA GLY A 150 0.30 -1.32 -8.39
C GLY A 150 -0.04 -1.69 -9.82
N ILE A 151 0.78 -1.26 -10.79
CA ILE A 151 0.61 -1.64 -12.21
C ILE A 151 0.75 -3.16 -12.37
N LEU A 152 1.76 -3.77 -11.73
CA LEU A 152 1.94 -5.22 -11.77
C LEU A 152 0.72 -5.95 -11.19
N LEU A 153 0.25 -5.53 -10.02
CA LEU A 153 -0.90 -6.15 -9.38
C LEU A 153 -2.13 -6.09 -10.28
N PHE A 154 -2.44 -4.90 -10.81
CA PHE A 154 -3.57 -4.71 -11.71
C PHE A 154 -3.42 -5.54 -13.00
N ALA A 155 -2.22 -5.61 -13.57
CA ALA A 155 -1.96 -6.41 -14.76
C ALA A 155 -2.17 -7.91 -14.52
N ILE A 156 -1.72 -8.43 -13.38
CA ILE A 156 -1.91 -9.85 -13.03
C ILE A 156 -3.40 -10.12 -12.74
N PHE A 157 -4.13 -9.18 -12.15
CA PHE A 157 -5.57 -9.30 -11.98
C PHE A 157 -6.30 -9.48 -13.31
N GLN A 158 -5.91 -8.77 -14.37
CA GLN A 158 -6.51 -8.98 -15.70
C GLN A 158 -6.29 -10.38 -16.28
N LEU A 159 -5.34 -11.15 -15.75
CA LEU A 159 -5.05 -12.52 -16.17
C LEU A 159 -5.83 -13.58 -15.38
N SER A 160 -6.61 -13.20 -14.36
CA SER A 160 -7.40 -14.15 -13.56
C SER A 160 -8.87 -14.14 -13.95
N ALA A 161 -9.46 -15.34 -14.07
CA ALA A 161 -10.90 -15.51 -14.23
C ALA A 161 -11.72 -15.17 -12.97
N ALA A 162 -11.07 -15.13 -11.79
CA ALA A 162 -11.68 -14.76 -10.51
C ALA A 162 -11.54 -13.25 -10.22
N ASN A 163 -11.17 -12.45 -11.22
CA ASN A 163 -10.88 -11.04 -11.02
C ASN A 163 -12.14 -10.24 -10.68
N VAL A 164 -12.07 -9.50 -9.58
CA VAL A 164 -13.14 -8.61 -9.10
C VAL A 164 -12.87 -7.15 -9.50
N ILE A 165 -11.67 -6.82 -9.99
CA ILE A 165 -11.20 -5.45 -10.24
C ILE A 165 -10.79 -5.29 -11.71
N THR A 166 -11.69 -4.74 -12.53
CA THR A 166 -11.49 -4.47 -13.96
C THR A 166 -11.81 -3.03 -14.32
N GLY A 167 -11.43 -2.62 -15.54
CA GLY A 167 -11.74 -1.28 -16.07
C GLY A 167 -10.86 -0.16 -15.52
N ILE A 168 -11.19 1.07 -15.94
CA ILE A 168 -10.45 2.29 -15.57
C ILE A 168 -10.57 2.55 -14.07
N ASP A 169 -11.74 2.32 -13.47
CA ASP A 169 -11.95 2.52 -12.03
C ASP A 169 -11.08 1.57 -11.22
N GLY A 170 -10.99 0.30 -11.62
CA GLY A 170 -10.10 -0.67 -10.98
C GLY A 170 -8.62 -0.33 -11.12
N LEU A 171 -8.21 0.19 -12.29
CA LEU A 171 -6.85 0.67 -12.51
C LEU A 171 -6.52 1.86 -11.60
N VAL A 172 -7.41 2.86 -11.56
CA VAL A 172 -7.23 4.06 -10.74
C VAL A 172 -7.20 3.66 -9.28
N LEU A 173 -8.16 2.86 -8.80
CA LEU A 173 -8.21 2.45 -7.41
C LEU A 173 -6.96 1.65 -7.01
N THR A 174 -6.52 0.69 -7.83
CA THR A 174 -5.36 -0.14 -7.52
C THR A 174 -4.03 0.63 -7.57
N VAL A 175 -3.81 1.41 -8.63
CA VAL A 175 -2.53 2.08 -8.88
C VAL A 175 -2.44 3.38 -8.08
N LEU A 176 -3.47 4.22 -8.09
CA LEU A 176 -3.45 5.53 -7.43
C LEU A 176 -3.35 5.38 -5.91
N SER A 177 -4.08 4.44 -5.30
CA SER A 177 -4.04 4.23 -3.85
C SER A 177 -2.64 3.81 -3.39
N ARG A 178 -1.97 2.94 -4.17
CA ARG A 178 -0.58 2.53 -3.93
C ARG A 178 0.41 3.65 -4.19
N THR A 179 0.26 4.41 -5.26
CA THR A 179 1.10 5.58 -5.53
C THR A 179 0.97 6.62 -4.40
N ALA A 180 -0.24 6.84 -3.88
CA ALA A 180 -0.48 7.70 -2.73
C ALA A 180 0.19 7.15 -1.45
N CYS A 181 0.16 5.84 -1.24
CA CYS A 181 0.93 5.18 -0.18
C CYS A 181 2.44 5.43 -0.38
N GLY A 182 2.95 5.33 -1.60
CA GLY A 182 4.33 5.65 -1.98
C GLY A 182 4.76 7.10 -1.70
N LEU A 183 3.81 8.05 -1.58
CA LEU A 183 4.07 9.43 -1.15
C LEU A 183 4.11 9.57 0.38
N ILE A 184 3.25 8.85 1.10
CA ILE A 184 3.12 8.95 2.55
C ILE A 184 4.24 8.20 3.27
N ILE A 185 4.55 6.97 2.85
CA ILE A 185 5.50 6.09 3.56
C ILE A 185 6.91 6.68 3.67
N PRO A 186 7.47 7.38 2.68
CA PRO A 186 8.74 8.08 2.83
C PRO A 186 8.78 9.07 4.01
N VAL A 187 7.66 9.69 4.37
CA VAL A 187 7.57 10.57 5.55
C VAL A 187 7.75 9.76 6.82
N ILE A 188 7.02 8.67 6.96
CA ILE A 188 7.10 7.75 8.10
C ILE A 188 8.51 7.13 8.19
N ALA A 189 9.04 6.64 7.08
CA ALA A 189 10.38 6.08 7.01
C ALA A 189 11.45 7.11 7.42
N LYS A 190 11.27 8.39 7.07
CA LYS A 190 12.19 9.46 7.46
C LYS A 190 12.18 9.69 8.98
N VAL A 191 11.01 9.61 9.62
CA VAL A 191 10.89 9.67 11.07
C VAL A 191 11.61 8.49 11.73
N PHE A 192 11.45 7.26 11.22
CA PHE A 192 12.19 6.10 11.72
C PHE A 192 13.71 6.26 11.63
N ILE A 193 14.21 6.86 10.55
CA ILE A 193 15.65 7.18 10.41
C ILE A 193 16.11 8.18 11.48
N TRP A 194 15.32 9.20 11.80
CA TRP A 194 15.66 10.18 12.85
C TRP A 194 15.84 9.55 14.24
N TYR A 195 15.10 8.48 14.53
CA TYR A 195 15.22 7.74 15.79
C TYR A 195 16.31 6.65 15.76
N GLY A 196 17.14 6.59 14.73
CA GLY A 196 18.26 5.65 14.65
C GLY A 196 17.85 4.21 14.33
N VAL A 197 16.65 3.98 13.79
CA VAL A 197 16.16 2.64 13.40
C VAL A 197 16.78 2.18 12.07
N ALA A 198 17.44 3.08 11.34
CA ALA A 198 18.03 2.81 10.04
C ALA A 198 19.38 2.09 10.12
N GLN A 199 19.65 1.22 9.14
CA GLN A 199 21.00 0.67 8.99
C GLN A 199 21.93 1.70 8.34
N HIS A 200 22.97 2.10 9.07
CA HIS A 200 24.04 2.91 8.51
C HIS A 200 24.86 2.13 7.48
N LYS A 201 25.31 2.85 6.46
CA LYS A 201 26.27 2.32 5.49
C LYS A 201 27.65 2.41 6.14
N ASN A 202 28.19 1.27 6.57
CA ASN A 202 29.61 1.17 6.96
C ASN A 202 30.51 1.61 5.80
#